data_AF-A0AAU6UWS2-F1
#
_entry.id   AF-A0AAU6UWS2-F1
#
_cell.length_a   1.000
_cell.length_b   1.000
_cell.length_c   1.000
_cell.angle_alpha   90.00
_cell.angle_beta   90.00
_cell.angle_gamma   90.00
#
_symmetry.space_group_name_H-M   'P 1'
#
loop_
_entity.id
_entity.type
_entity.pdbx_description
1 polymer ?
#
loop_
_entity_poly.entity_id
_entity_poly.type
_entity_poly.pdbx_seq_one_letter_code
_entity_poly.pdbx_strand_id
1 'polypeptide(L)'
;MKKMRLTPTALLLSSALLLGCNQDIDTMATPEKTLKIATYNLSFDRNTFAELVTEMQVEPARQQALVEAYLAGKIDQKDKKLAQNVIQIRNVAAVIQHNRPDVLMMAEFNNDGTGEDTSALIGFQNNYLSVAQSRQGAGGEPDLEPIDYPFAKAYATNTGLLSEFDLDNNGQKGLLPGDAWGFGFYHGQYAFALLSKYPIDASQTRTFQHFKWKDMPNADIPTITICDGSQNIPQGMVCGDAWYSDAEWQQVRLSSKNHVDAPIIIPTADGEQVIHLLMSHPTPPVFDPGKNQQQNAAEVQFWHHYIQNQPYFYDDAGKTGGLANNEKFVIMGDLNLDPVAGDGLSEIMQALHADPLLNQKVTQGTLYPSSLGAAEFAAQRSLTHPHPQRITSTFGLGVDYALPSANLTVIDSGVYWPASDQVGYRLMNDSRLGRYGDGKDVSSDHRLIWVEVKL
;
A
#
# COMPACT_ATOMS: atom_id res chain seq x y z
N MET A 1 -71.03 53.38 -13.72
CA MET A 1 -71.60 52.95 -12.42
C MET A 1 -70.44 52.91 -11.41
N LYS A 2 -70.29 53.92 -10.53
CA LYS A 2 -70.55 53.86 -9.07
C LYS A 2 -69.93 52.60 -8.42
N LYS A 3 -68.96 52.62 -7.49
CA LYS A 3 -68.69 53.55 -6.37
C LYS A 3 -67.22 53.52 -5.91
N MET A 4 -66.86 54.68 -5.39
CA MET A 4 -65.70 55.10 -4.60
C MET A 4 -65.66 54.50 -3.19
N ARG A 5 -64.48 54.19 -2.64
CA ARG A 5 -64.09 54.45 -1.23
C ARG A 5 -62.58 54.69 -1.13
N LEU A 6 -62.24 55.89 -0.65
CA LEU A 6 -60.94 56.36 -0.20
C LEU A 6 -60.84 56.28 1.33
N THR A 7 -59.60 56.49 1.81
CA THR A 7 -59.13 57.07 3.11
C THR A 7 -58.53 56.10 4.15
N PRO A 8 -57.61 56.56 5.05
CA PRO A 8 -56.27 57.13 4.76
C PRO A 8 -55.19 56.73 5.81
N THR A 9 -54.01 57.39 5.76
CA THR A 9 -52.96 57.57 6.82
C THR A 9 -51.99 56.39 7.06
N ALA A 10 -50.65 56.55 7.08
CA ALA A 10 -49.87 57.64 7.64
C ALA A 10 -48.52 57.96 6.94
N LEU A 11 -48.21 59.27 6.94
CA LEU A 11 -46.89 59.95 6.90
C LEU A 11 -45.95 59.42 8.03
N LEU A 12 -44.61 59.40 8.00
CA LEU A 12 -43.62 60.49 7.82
C LEU A 12 -42.19 59.90 7.77
N LEU A 13 -41.35 60.51 6.92
CA LEU A 13 -39.95 60.95 7.08
C LEU A 13 -38.82 60.04 7.63
N SER A 14 -37.87 59.80 6.70
CA SER A 14 -36.42 60.11 6.76
C SER A 14 -35.52 59.52 7.85
N SER A 15 -34.48 58.81 7.40
CA SER A 15 -33.08 59.20 7.67
C SER A 15 -32.13 58.40 6.79
N ALA A 16 -31.41 59.10 5.91
CA ALA A 16 -30.23 58.59 5.26
C ALA A 16 -29.13 58.35 6.31
N LEU A 17 -28.58 57.14 6.35
CA LEU A 17 -27.36 56.83 7.07
C LEU A 17 -26.28 56.50 6.03
N LEU A 18 -25.45 57.51 5.77
CA LEU A 18 -24.12 57.35 5.21
C LEU A 18 -23.24 56.67 6.27
N LEU A 19 -22.98 55.38 6.07
CA LEU A 19 -21.85 54.64 6.65
C LEU A 19 -21.26 53.90 5.45
N GLY A 20 -20.18 54.39 4.84
CA GLY A 20 -18.86 54.35 5.45
C GLY A 20 -18.19 53.08 4.93
N CYS A 21 -17.54 53.19 3.78
CA CYS A 21 -16.74 52.11 3.20
C CYS A 21 -15.66 51.68 4.20
N ASN A 22 -15.78 50.47 4.73
CA ASN A 22 -14.63 49.70 5.17
C ASN A 22 -14.74 48.37 4.42
N GLN A 23 -14.09 48.32 3.25
CA GLN A 23 -13.82 47.05 2.60
C GLN A 23 -12.75 46.37 3.45
N ASP A 24 -13.18 45.56 4.41
CA ASP A 24 -12.35 44.45 4.84
C ASP A 24 -12.16 43.59 3.59
N ILE A 25 -10.99 43.73 2.98
CA ILE A 25 -10.49 42.78 2.01
C ILE A 25 -10.31 41.50 2.83
N ASP A 26 -11.37 40.71 2.87
CA ASP A 26 -11.32 39.32 3.26
C ASP A 26 -10.33 38.70 2.27
N THR A 27 -9.07 38.58 2.69
CA THR A 27 -8.08 37.79 1.97
C THR A 27 -8.66 36.40 1.95
N MET A 28 -9.34 36.06 0.85
CA MET A 28 -9.71 34.70 0.51
C MET A 28 -8.42 33.89 0.58
N ALA A 29 -8.15 33.29 1.73
CA ALA A 29 -6.99 32.44 1.92
C ALA A 29 -7.11 31.36 0.86
N THR A 30 -6.10 31.28 -0.02
CA THR A 30 -5.99 30.21 -0.99
C THR A 30 -6.16 28.90 -0.22
N PRO A 31 -7.12 28.02 -0.57
CA PRO A 31 -7.34 26.79 0.18
C PRO A 31 -6.01 26.06 0.31
N GLU A 32 -5.64 25.75 1.54
CA GLU A 32 -4.36 25.11 1.85
C GLU A 32 -4.29 23.78 1.12
N LYS A 33 -3.20 23.56 0.39
CA LYS A 33 -3.03 22.36 -0.43
C LYS A 33 -2.76 21.18 0.49
N THR A 34 -3.60 20.15 0.40
CA THR A 34 -3.37 18.87 1.07
C THR A 34 -2.90 17.80 0.08
N LEU A 35 -2.31 16.75 0.62
CA LEU A 35 -1.82 15.61 -0.12
C LEU A 35 -2.17 14.33 0.65
N LYS A 36 -2.92 13.43 0.03
CA LYS A 36 -3.20 12.10 0.57
C LYS A 36 -2.25 11.06 0.00
N ILE A 37 -1.41 10.49 0.86
CA ILE A 37 -0.44 9.43 0.52
C ILE A 37 -0.94 8.11 1.10
N ALA A 38 -1.03 7.08 0.28
CA ALA A 38 -1.61 5.79 0.66
C ALA A 38 -0.78 4.58 0.22
N THR A 39 -0.93 3.49 0.96
CA THR A 39 -0.43 2.16 0.61
C THR A 39 -1.63 1.23 0.47
N TYR A 40 -1.61 0.35 -0.53
CA TYR A 40 -2.57 -0.73 -0.63
C TYR A 40 -1.92 -1.96 -1.26
N ASN A 41 -1.82 -3.06 -0.50
CA ASN A 41 -1.59 -4.37 -1.09
C ASN A 41 -2.86 -4.80 -1.83
N LEU A 42 -2.75 -5.01 -3.15
CA LEU A 42 -3.90 -5.21 -4.04
C LEU A 42 -4.26 -6.68 -4.21
N SER A 43 -3.39 -7.61 -3.80
CA SER A 43 -3.56 -9.03 -4.06
C SER A 43 -3.78 -9.34 -5.55
N PHE A 44 -3.01 -8.68 -6.42
CA PHE A 44 -2.95 -8.96 -7.86
C PHE A 44 -1.84 -9.97 -8.18
N ASP A 45 -1.67 -10.94 -7.29
CA ASP A 45 -0.70 -12.03 -7.29
C ASP A 45 -1.08 -13.15 -8.28
N ARG A 46 -1.15 -12.81 -9.56
CA ARG A 46 -1.39 -13.78 -10.64
C ARG A 46 -0.22 -14.76 -10.80
N ASN A 47 -0.46 -15.88 -11.49
CA ASN A 47 0.56 -16.90 -11.71
C ASN A 47 1.52 -16.52 -12.84
N THR A 48 1.13 -15.56 -13.70
CA THR A 48 2.02 -14.94 -14.69
C THR A 48 1.71 -13.46 -14.86
N PHE A 49 2.67 -12.69 -15.37
CA PHE A 49 2.43 -11.30 -15.73
C PHE A 49 1.43 -11.15 -16.91
N ALA A 50 1.47 -12.07 -17.88
CA ALA A 50 0.56 -12.05 -19.03
C ALA A 50 -0.92 -12.24 -18.62
N GLU A 51 -1.20 -13.02 -17.58
CA GLU A 51 -2.53 -13.12 -16.98
C GLU A 51 -2.99 -11.77 -16.43
N LEU A 52 -2.15 -11.08 -15.65
CA LEU A 52 -2.49 -9.76 -15.13
C LEU A 52 -2.74 -8.76 -16.25
N VAL A 53 -1.87 -8.71 -17.27
CA VAL A 53 -2.05 -7.82 -18.44
C VAL A 53 -3.37 -8.10 -19.14
N THR A 54 -3.71 -9.38 -19.35
CA THR A 54 -4.97 -9.80 -19.98
C THR A 54 -6.19 -9.30 -19.21
N GLU A 55 -6.17 -9.39 -17.88
CA GLU A 55 -7.22 -8.87 -17.01
C GLU A 55 -7.31 -7.35 -17.05
N MET A 56 -6.16 -6.66 -17.05
CA MET A 56 -6.11 -5.20 -17.12
C MET A 56 -6.56 -4.63 -18.47
N GLN A 57 -6.54 -5.45 -19.53
CA GLN A 57 -6.99 -5.10 -20.88
C GLN A 57 -8.47 -5.43 -21.15
N VAL A 58 -9.22 -5.98 -20.18
CA VAL A 58 -10.66 -6.22 -20.37
C VAL A 58 -11.40 -4.89 -20.46
N GLU A 59 -11.98 -4.59 -21.61
CA GLU A 59 -12.73 -3.36 -21.84
C GLU A 59 -13.98 -3.24 -20.94
N PRO A 60 -14.39 -2.03 -20.52
CA PRO A 60 -15.47 -1.83 -19.55
C PRO A 60 -16.80 -2.51 -19.91
N ALA A 61 -17.19 -2.51 -21.18
CA ALA A 61 -18.40 -3.20 -21.64
C ALA A 61 -18.33 -4.72 -21.43
N ARG A 62 -17.15 -5.33 -21.66
CA ARG A 62 -16.94 -6.76 -21.40
C ARG A 62 -16.88 -7.04 -19.92
N GLN A 63 -16.26 -6.17 -19.12
CA GLN A 63 -16.26 -6.28 -17.66
C GLN A 63 -17.70 -6.33 -17.14
N GLN A 64 -18.56 -5.42 -17.57
CA GLN A 64 -19.96 -5.36 -17.14
C GLN A 64 -20.71 -6.67 -17.46
N ALA A 65 -20.58 -7.17 -18.70
CA ALA A 65 -21.21 -8.42 -19.10
C ALA A 65 -20.72 -9.63 -18.28
N LEU A 66 -19.41 -9.69 -17.96
CA LEU A 66 -18.84 -10.75 -17.12
C LEU A 66 -19.42 -10.69 -15.69
N VAL A 67 -19.46 -9.50 -15.09
CA VAL A 67 -19.95 -9.29 -13.72
C VAL A 67 -21.44 -9.64 -13.61
N GLU A 68 -22.26 -9.15 -14.54
CA GLU A 68 -23.71 -9.44 -14.57
C GLU A 68 -23.97 -10.94 -14.72
N ALA A 69 -23.30 -11.60 -15.66
CA ALA A 69 -23.45 -13.03 -15.88
C ALA A 69 -22.99 -13.85 -14.67
N TYR A 70 -21.89 -13.46 -14.02
CA TYR A 70 -21.38 -14.11 -12.81
C TYR A 70 -22.38 -14.00 -11.65
N LEU A 71 -22.83 -12.78 -11.35
CA LEU A 71 -23.77 -12.53 -10.24
C LEU A 71 -25.16 -13.11 -10.48
N ALA A 72 -25.57 -13.28 -11.74
CA ALA A 72 -26.80 -13.97 -12.10
C ALA A 72 -26.70 -15.50 -12.07
N GLY A 73 -25.52 -16.07 -11.81
CA GLY A 73 -25.29 -17.52 -11.86
C GLY A 73 -25.37 -18.11 -13.27
N LYS A 74 -25.13 -17.29 -14.30
CA LYS A 74 -25.25 -17.63 -15.73
C LYS A 74 -23.92 -17.57 -16.49
N ILE A 75 -22.80 -17.38 -15.79
CA ILE A 75 -21.48 -17.30 -16.39
C ILE A 75 -21.03 -18.65 -16.96
N ASP A 76 -20.44 -18.64 -18.15
CA ASP A 76 -19.80 -19.81 -18.71
C ASP A 76 -18.60 -20.24 -17.86
N GLN A 77 -18.39 -21.55 -17.72
CA GLN A 77 -17.30 -22.09 -16.89
C GLN A 77 -15.91 -21.58 -17.31
N LYS A 78 -15.69 -21.34 -18.61
CA LYS A 78 -14.43 -20.78 -19.15
C LYS A 78 -14.18 -19.31 -18.75
N ASP A 79 -15.26 -18.54 -18.54
CA ASP A 79 -15.19 -17.11 -18.24
C ASP A 79 -15.24 -16.85 -16.73
N LYS A 80 -15.58 -17.87 -15.93
CA LYS A 80 -15.82 -17.74 -14.48
C LYS A 80 -14.62 -17.13 -13.74
N LYS A 81 -13.40 -17.60 -13.99
CA LYS A 81 -12.19 -17.09 -13.32
C LYS A 81 -11.91 -15.65 -13.73
N LEU A 82 -12.03 -15.33 -15.02
CA LEU A 82 -11.87 -13.96 -15.51
C LEU A 82 -12.91 -13.02 -14.88
N ALA A 83 -14.17 -13.45 -14.79
CA ALA A 83 -15.22 -12.66 -14.14
C ALA A 83 -14.92 -12.39 -12.66
N GLN A 84 -14.45 -13.40 -11.92
CA GLN A 84 -14.03 -13.23 -10.52
C GLN A 84 -12.89 -12.21 -10.39
N ASN A 85 -11.86 -12.33 -11.23
CA ASN A 85 -10.72 -11.42 -11.20
C ASN A 85 -11.12 -10.00 -11.60
N VAL A 86 -12.00 -9.83 -12.61
CA VAL A 86 -12.58 -8.51 -12.96
C VAL A 86 -13.38 -7.91 -11.80
N ILE A 87 -14.16 -8.72 -11.08
CA ILE A 87 -14.89 -8.26 -9.88
C ILE A 87 -13.91 -7.75 -8.82
N GLN A 88 -12.85 -8.52 -8.53
CA GLN A 88 -11.81 -8.14 -7.57
C GLN A 88 -11.18 -6.80 -7.97
N ILE A 89 -10.74 -6.66 -9.23
CA ILE A 89 -10.07 -5.44 -9.71
C ILE A 89 -11.01 -4.23 -9.67
N ARG A 90 -12.29 -4.41 -10.04
CA ARG A 90 -13.30 -3.33 -9.92
C ARG A 90 -13.56 -2.91 -8.48
N ASN A 91 -13.59 -3.86 -7.54
CA ASN A 91 -13.72 -3.55 -6.12
C ASN A 91 -12.50 -2.78 -5.60
N VAL A 92 -11.29 -3.20 -5.97
CA VAL A 92 -10.04 -2.46 -5.66
C VAL A 92 -10.07 -1.05 -6.25
N ALA A 93 -10.48 -0.90 -7.51
CA ALA A 93 -10.63 0.41 -8.14
C ALA A 93 -11.67 1.27 -7.42
N ALA A 94 -12.78 0.70 -6.95
CA ALA A 94 -13.78 1.40 -6.13
C ALA A 94 -13.20 1.86 -4.78
N VAL A 95 -12.38 1.05 -4.11
CA VAL A 95 -11.66 1.44 -2.88
C VAL A 95 -10.77 2.64 -3.16
N ILE A 96 -9.97 2.60 -4.23
CA ILE A 96 -9.09 3.72 -4.62
C ILE A 96 -9.92 4.96 -4.98
N GLN A 97 -11.02 4.80 -5.70
CA GLN A 97 -11.92 5.88 -6.08
C GLN A 97 -12.62 6.55 -4.91
N HIS A 98 -12.99 5.77 -3.90
CA HIS A 98 -13.57 6.28 -2.67
C HIS A 98 -12.55 7.09 -1.86
N ASN A 99 -11.33 6.57 -1.68
CA ASN A 99 -10.35 7.18 -0.77
C ASN A 99 -9.60 8.36 -1.38
N ARG A 100 -9.55 8.44 -2.72
CA ARG A 100 -8.93 9.52 -3.47
C ARG A 100 -7.46 9.81 -3.10
N PRO A 101 -6.57 8.82 -2.99
CA PRO A 101 -5.16 9.13 -2.78
C PRO A 101 -4.61 9.95 -3.95
N ASP A 102 -3.69 10.86 -3.64
CA ASP A 102 -2.91 11.59 -4.64
C ASP A 102 -1.65 10.81 -5.04
N VAL A 103 -1.18 9.95 -4.14
CA VAL A 103 -0.03 9.07 -4.29
C VAL A 103 -0.39 7.71 -3.69
N LEU A 104 -0.17 6.63 -4.44
CA LEU A 104 -0.52 5.27 -4.05
C LEU A 104 0.61 4.30 -4.37
N MET A 105 1.18 3.68 -3.33
CA MET A 105 2.01 2.46 -3.49
C MET A 105 1.08 1.24 -3.52
N MET A 106 1.26 0.42 -4.55
CA MET A 106 0.46 -0.79 -4.82
C MET A 106 1.34 -2.02 -4.62
N ALA A 107 1.23 -2.68 -3.47
CA ALA A 107 1.88 -3.95 -3.22
C ALA A 107 1.11 -5.11 -3.89
N GLU A 108 1.81 -6.21 -4.18
CA GLU A 108 1.30 -7.34 -4.97
C GLU A 108 0.73 -6.93 -6.33
N PHE A 109 1.36 -5.96 -6.97
CA PHE A 109 1.12 -5.63 -8.37
C PHE A 109 2.20 -6.30 -9.22
N ASN A 110 1.90 -7.49 -9.73
CA ASN A 110 2.81 -8.26 -10.57
C ASN A 110 3.40 -7.44 -11.73
N ASN A 111 4.68 -7.69 -12.05
CA ASN A 111 5.33 -7.14 -13.23
C ASN A 111 6.11 -8.23 -14.00
N ASP A 112 6.87 -7.81 -15.02
CA ASP A 112 7.76 -8.61 -15.87
C ASP A 112 9.13 -8.91 -15.23
N GLY A 113 9.31 -8.58 -13.95
CA GLY A 113 10.55 -8.75 -13.19
C GLY A 113 11.50 -7.56 -13.26
N THR A 114 11.51 -6.82 -14.38
CA THR A 114 12.33 -5.61 -14.60
C THR A 114 11.55 -4.31 -14.33
N GLY A 115 10.22 -4.36 -14.39
CA GLY A 115 9.35 -3.19 -14.26
C GLY A 115 9.34 -2.31 -15.52
N GLU A 116 9.76 -2.85 -16.67
CA GLU A 116 9.83 -2.11 -17.95
C GLU A 116 8.51 -2.18 -18.71
N ASP A 117 7.85 -3.35 -18.74
CA ASP A 117 6.53 -3.49 -19.33
C ASP A 117 5.45 -2.91 -18.40
N THR A 118 4.89 -1.78 -18.82
CA THR A 118 3.84 -1.04 -18.10
C THR A 118 2.42 -1.33 -18.61
N SER A 119 2.23 -2.35 -19.46
CA SER A 119 0.93 -2.68 -20.06
C SER A 119 -0.16 -2.92 -19.01
N ALA A 120 0.16 -3.58 -17.90
CA ALA A 120 -0.78 -3.79 -16.80
C ALA A 120 -1.15 -2.47 -16.10
N LEU A 121 -0.20 -1.55 -15.88
CA LEU A 121 -0.47 -0.24 -15.27
C LEU A 121 -1.35 0.62 -16.19
N ILE A 122 -1.05 0.64 -17.49
CA ILE A 122 -1.83 1.37 -18.49
C ILE A 122 -3.26 0.81 -18.56
N GLY A 123 -3.41 -0.52 -18.59
CA GLY A 123 -4.72 -1.17 -18.57
C GLY A 123 -5.50 -0.88 -17.29
N PHE A 124 -4.84 -0.93 -16.13
CA PHE A 124 -5.49 -0.61 -14.85
C PHE A 124 -5.98 0.84 -14.81
N GLN A 125 -5.14 1.79 -15.27
CA GLN A 125 -5.52 3.19 -15.37
C GLN A 125 -6.73 3.36 -16.31
N ASN A 126 -6.62 2.90 -17.56
CA ASN A 126 -7.62 3.17 -18.60
C ASN A 126 -8.95 2.45 -18.35
N ASN A 127 -8.91 1.17 -17.97
CA ASN A 127 -10.09 0.31 -17.96
C ASN A 127 -10.75 0.19 -16.59
N TYR A 128 -10.11 0.66 -15.51
CA TYR A 128 -10.64 0.53 -14.15
C TYR A 128 -10.63 1.84 -13.38
N LEU A 129 -9.49 2.54 -13.30
CA LEU A 129 -9.38 3.77 -12.52
C LEU A 129 -10.07 4.97 -13.20
N SER A 130 -9.93 5.09 -14.52
CA SER A 130 -10.60 6.12 -15.36
C SER A 130 -12.08 5.80 -15.64
N VAL A 131 -12.63 4.75 -15.05
CA VAL A 131 -14.02 4.31 -15.22
C VAL A 131 -14.73 4.34 -13.87
N ALA A 132 -15.88 5.00 -13.79
CA ALA A 132 -16.65 5.10 -12.54
C ALA A 132 -16.97 3.71 -11.98
N GLN A 133 -16.66 3.49 -10.70
CA GLN A 133 -16.99 2.25 -9.99
C GLN A 133 -18.14 2.48 -9.00
N SER A 134 -18.60 1.40 -8.35
CA SER A 134 -19.70 1.45 -7.38
C SER A 134 -19.20 1.21 -5.96
N ARG A 135 -19.64 2.03 -5.01
CA ARG A 135 -19.44 1.80 -3.56
C ARG A 135 -20.16 0.56 -3.04
N GLN A 136 -21.08 -0.02 -3.81
CA GLN A 136 -21.82 -1.23 -3.44
C GLN A 136 -21.16 -2.53 -3.96
N GLY A 137 -19.95 -2.42 -4.53
CA GLY A 137 -19.24 -3.52 -5.19
C GLY A 137 -19.53 -3.62 -6.68
N ALA A 138 -18.77 -4.45 -7.40
CA ALA A 138 -18.77 -4.51 -8.87
C ALA A 138 -20.16 -4.70 -9.53
N GLY A 139 -21.15 -5.24 -8.81
CA GLY A 139 -22.52 -5.41 -9.30
C GLY A 139 -23.49 -4.26 -8.99
N GLY A 140 -23.04 -3.17 -8.38
CA GLY A 140 -23.85 -1.98 -8.12
C GLY A 140 -23.76 -0.94 -9.23
N GLU A 141 -24.70 0.00 -9.25
CA GLU A 141 -24.66 1.15 -10.15
C GLU A 141 -23.42 2.02 -9.84
N PRO A 142 -22.66 2.46 -10.86
CA PRO A 142 -21.52 3.35 -10.66
C PRO A 142 -21.92 4.67 -10.02
N ASP A 143 -21.24 5.05 -8.95
CA ASP A 143 -21.53 6.24 -8.15
C ASP A 143 -20.27 6.93 -7.57
N LEU A 144 -19.09 6.46 -7.99
CA LEU A 144 -17.79 7.04 -7.67
C LEU A 144 -17.21 7.75 -8.88
N GLU A 145 -16.56 8.89 -8.62
CA GLU A 145 -15.84 9.61 -9.67
C GLU A 145 -14.58 8.83 -10.09
N PRO A 146 -14.31 8.73 -11.40
CA PRO A 146 -13.03 8.26 -11.92
C PRO A 146 -11.81 8.96 -11.30
N ILE A 147 -10.65 8.31 -11.36
CA ILE A 147 -9.37 8.95 -11.04
C ILE A 147 -8.33 8.66 -12.09
N ASP A 148 -7.55 9.70 -12.35
CA ASP A 148 -6.40 9.66 -13.23
C ASP A 148 -5.11 9.90 -12.45
N TYR A 149 -4.11 9.06 -12.71
CA TYR A 149 -2.74 9.22 -12.26
C TYR A 149 -1.83 9.41 -13.48
N PRO A 150 -1.44 10.64 -13.82
CA PRO A 150 -0.58 10.91 -14.97
C PRO A 150 0.83 10.30 -14.85
N PHE A 151 1.25 9.92 -13.64
CA PHE A 151 2.55 9.30 -13.40
C PHE A 151 2.38 7.93 -12.78
N ALA A 152 2.97 6.92 -13.41
CA ALA A 152 3.00 5.56 -12.94
C ALA A 152 4.40 4.97 -13.10
N LYS A 153 4.82 4.13 -12.16
CA LYS A 153 6.13 3.48 -12.20
C LYS A 153 6.06 2.07 -11.63
N ALA A 154 6.63 1.11 -12.36
CA ALA A 154 7.01 -0.20 -11.84
C ALA A 154 8.53 -0.24 -11.61
N TYR A 155 8.96 -1.14 -10.74
CA TYR A 155 10.36 -1.28 -10.35
C TYR A 155 10.84 -2.73 -10.51
N ALA A 156 12.11 -2.91 -10.85
CA ALA A 156 12.76 -4.21 -10.85
C ALA A 156 12.67 -4.86 -9.46
N THR A 157 12.62 -6.19 -9.43
CA THR A 157 12.35 -6.92 -8.18
C THR A 157 13.11 -8.24 -8.08
N ASN A 158 13.41 -8.66 -6.85
CA ASN A 158 14.06 -9.92 -6.52
C ASN A 158 13.11 -11.12 -6.49
N THR A 159 11.81 -10.87 -6.35
CA THR A 159 10.78 -11.92 -6.29
C THR A 159 10.76 -12.77 -7.57
N GLY A 160 10.93 -14.08 -7.41
CA GLY A 160 11.03 -15.04 -8.51
C GLY A 160 12.24 -14.84 -9.44
N LEU A 161 13.18 -13.95 -9.11
CA LEU A 161 14.46 -13.84 -9.81
C LEU A 161 15.37 -14.96 -9.32
N LEU A 162 15.56 -15.97 -10.15
CA LEU A 162 16.31 -17.17 -9.81
C LEU A 162 17.76 -16.86 -9.40
N SER A 163 18.19 -17.42 -8.28
CA SER A 163 19.60 -17.45 -7.90
C SER A 163 20.28 -18.73 -8.42
N GLU A 164 21.59 -18.84 -8.27
CA GLU A 164 22.35 -20.06 -8.59
C GLU A 164 22.57 -20.97 -7.37
N PHE A 165 21.94 -20.64 -6.23
CA PHE A 165 22.12 -21.25 -4.92
C PHE A 165 20.93 -22.12 -4.50
N ASP A 166 21.07 -22.87 -3.40
CA ASP A 166 20.00 -23.62 -2.72
C ASP A 166 19.59 -22.81 -1.48
N LEU A 167 18.73 -21.80 -1.68
CA LEU A 167 18.41 -20.82 -0.63
C LEU A 167 17.30 -21.29 0.31
N ASP A 168 16.56 -22.34 -0.07
CA ASP A 168 15.53 -22.96 0.75
C ASP A 168 15.96 -24.28 1.41
N ASN A 169 17.21 -24.74 1.15
CA ASN A 169 17.83 -25.94 1.69
C ASN A 169 17.09 -27.25 1.31
N ASN A 170 16.49 -27.32 0.12
CA ASN A 170 15.79 -28.52 -0.34
C ASN A 170 16.72 -29.57 -0.99
N GLY A 171 18.01 -29.26 -1.15
CA GLY A 171 19.03 -30.12 -1.76
C GLY A 171 19.16 -29.98 -3.28
N GLN A 172 18.41 -29.06 -3.89
CA GLN A 172 18.48 -28.70 -5.31
C GLN A 172 18.63 -27.20 -5.41
N LYS A 173 19.63 -26.75 -6.17
CA LYS A 173 19.90 -25.32 -6.37
C LYS A 173 19.21 -24.77 -7.62
N GLY A 174 18.90 -23.49 -7.59
CA GLY A 174 18.36 -22.75 -8.73
C GLY A 174 16.99 -23.25 -9.18
N LEU A 175 16.09 -23.56 -8.24
CA LEU A 175 14.69 -23.86 -8.50
C LEU A 175 13.74 -22.86 -7.83
N LEU A 176 12.80 -22.36 -8.62
CA LEU A 176 11.68 -21.59 -8.08
C LEU A 176 10.75 -22.49 -7.26
N PRO A 177 10.02 -21.92 -6.28
CA PRO A 177 10.08 -20.52 -5.86
C PRO A 177 11.15 -20.23 -4.78
N GLY A 178 11.69 -21.26 -4.13
CA GLY A 178 12.52 -21.12 -2.92
C GLY A 178 13.93 -20.59 -3.15
N ASP A 179 14.53 -20.86 -4.32
CA ASP A 179 15.90 -20.41 -4.63
C ASP A 179 15.95 -19.06 -5.36
N ALA A 180 14.83 -18.37 -5.48
CA ALA A 180 14.85 -17.00 -5.96
C ALA A 180 15.43 -16.05 -4.90
N TRP A 181 16.01 -14.92 -5.33
CA TRP A 181 16.50 -13.89 -4.40
C TRP A 181 15.40 -13.36 -3.47
N GLY A 182 14.15 -13.40 -3.92
CA GLY A 182 12.97 -13.37 -3.07
C GLY A 182 11.94 -14.38 -3.59
N PHE A 183 11.15 -14.96 -2.70
CA PHE A 183 10.20 -16.01 -3.04
C PHE A 183 9.22 -15.57 -4.14
N GLY A 184 9.10 -16.37 -5.22
CA GLY A 184 8.12 -16.17 -6.27
C GLY A 184 8.13 -17.29 -7.30
N PHE A 185 6.99 -17.64 -7.88
CA PHE A 185 6.84 -18.70 -8.88
C PHE A 185 7.25 -18.27 -10.29
N TYR A 186 7.43 -16.96 -10.52
CA TYR A 186 8.05 -16.41 -11.71
C TYR A 186 8.64 -15.02 -11.38
N HIS A 187 9.60 -14.56 -12.19
CA HIS A 187 10.24 -13.26 -11.99
C HIS A 187 9.23 -12.11 -12.16
N GLY A 188 8.94 -11.41 -11.06
CA GLY A 188 7.97 -10.30 -11.03
C GLY A 188 6.66 -10.59 -10.29
N GLN A 189 6.45 -11.81 -9.78
CA GLN A 189 5.28 -12.12 -8.94
C GLN A 189 5.34 -11.40 -7.59
N TYR A 190 4.26 -10.80 -7.09
CA TYR A 190 4.25 -10.03 -5.83
C TYR A 190 5.09 -8.73 -5.86
N ALA A 191 5.47 -8.25 -7.04
CA ALA A 191 6.12 -6.94 -7.18
C ALA A 191 5.21 -5.79 -6.67
N PHE A 192 5.72 -4.57 -6.72
CA PHE A 192 4.94 -3.38 -6.40
C PHE A 192 5.11 -2.29 -7.45
N ALA A 193 4.16 -1.36 -7.46
CA ALA A 193 4.16 -0.21 -8.35
C ALA A 193 3.71 1.07 -7.62
N LEU A 194 3.95 2.22 -8.25
CA LEU A 194 3.60 3.54 -7.74
C LEU A 194 2.68 4.24 -8.75
N LEU A 195 1.59 4.82 -8.25
CA LEU A 195 0.75 5.78 -8.96
C LEU A 195 0.84 7.14 -8.27
N SER A 196 0.93 8.22 -9.05
CA SER A 196 1.06 9.58 -8.52
C SER A 196 0.38 10.60 -9.43
N LYS A 197 -0.28 11.58 -8.80
CA LYS A 197 -0.75 12.79 -9.49
C LYS A 197 0.37 13.80 -9.75
N TYR A 198 1.53 13.59 -9.16
CA TYR A 198 2.69 14.46 -9.21
C TYR A 198 3.89 13.76 -9.89
N PRO A 199 4.76 14.51 -10.60
CA PRO A 199 5.94 13.95 -11.22
C PRO A 199 6.79 13.15 -10.22
N ILE A 200 7.24 11.97 -10.66
CA ILE A 200 8.23 11.15 -9.96
C ILE A 200 9.60 11.53 -10.53
N ASP A 201 10.52 11.96 -9.67
CA ASP A 201 11.88 12.31 -10.07
C ASP A 201 12.70 11.04 -10.30
N ALA A 202 12.58 10.49 -11.51
CA ALA A 202 13.30 9.29 -11.91
C ALA A 202 14.83 9.46 -11.86
N SER A 203 15.35 10.68 -11.99
CA SER A 203 16.79 10.95 -11.95
C SER A 203 17.36 10.89 -10.53
N GLN A 204 16.53 11.17 -9.54
CA GLN A 204 16.87 11.10 -8.12
C GLN A 204 16.35 9.84 -7.42
N THR A 205 15.63 8.98 -8.13
CA THR A 205 15.14 7.70 -7.60
C THR A 205 16.30 6.76 -7.32
N ARG A 206 16.32 6.16 -6.13
CA ARG A 206 17.30 5.16 -5.71
C ARG A 206 16.62 3.81 -5.52
N THR A 207 17.25 2.75 -5.98
CA THR A 207 16.79 1.36 -5.77
C THR A 207 17.88 0.58 -5.06
N PHE A 208 17.48 -0.40 -4.25
CA PHE A 208 18.40 -1.22 -3.46
C PHE A 208 18.08 -2.70 -3.67
N GLN A 209 17.83 -3.07 -4.92
CA GLN A 209 17.53 -4.45 -5.29
C GLN A 209 18.73 -5.35 -4.99
N HIS A 210 19.94 -4.88 -5.21
CA HIS A 210 21.17 -5.66 -5.11
C HIS A 210 21.91 -5.49 -3.78
N PHE A 211 21.37 -4.67 -2.86
CA PHE A 211 21.97 -4.45 -1.55
C PHE A 211 22.05 -5.77 -0.77
N LYS A 212 23.25 -6.13 -0.31
CA LYS A 212 23.52 -7.42 0.34
C LYS A 212 23.18 -7.36 1.82
N TRP A 213 22.59 -8.43 2.35
CA TRP A 213 22.17 -8.47 3.75
C TRP A 213 23.36 -8.34 4.70
N LYS A 214 24.46 -9.06 4.43
CA LYS A 214 25.69 -9.00 5.23
C LYS A 214 26.31 -7.61 5.38
N ASP A 215 25.97 -6.67 4.49
CA ASP A 215 26.54 -5.32 4.50
C ASP A 215 25.78 -4.38 5.46
N MET A 216 24.68 -4.85 6.08
CA MET A 216 24.10 -4.16 7.23
C MET A 216 24.99 -4.31 8.47
N PRO A 217 25.08 -3.28 9.34
CA PRO A 217 25.82 -3.37 10.59
C PRO A 217 25.30 -4.50 11.48
N ASN A 218 26.22 -5.32 11.99
CA ASN A 218 25.93 -6.47 12.87
C ASN A 218 25.03 -7.55 12.24
N ALA A 219 24.99 -7.65 10.91
CA ALA A 219 24.28 -8.73 10.24
C ALA A 219 25.05 -10.05 10.37
N ASP A 220 24.40 -11.05 10.96
CA ASP A 220 24.88 -12.42 11.08
C ASP A 220 24.01 -13.37 10.25
N ILE A 221 24.57 -14.55 9.92
CA ILE A 221 23.80 -15.59 9.22
C ILE A 221 22.63 -16.03 10.12
N PRO A 222 21.37 -15.98 9.64
CA PRO A 222 20.24 -16.47 10.41
C PRO A 222 20.40 -17.95 10.74
N THR A 223 19.96 -18.35 11.94
CA THR A 223 19.94 -19.75 12.36
C THR A 223 18.52 -20.29 12.45
N ILE A 224 18.37 -21.60 12.37
CA ILE A 224 17.12 -22.30 12.64
C ILE A 224 16.75 -22.11 14.12
N THR A 225 15.67 -21.40 14.39
CA THR A 225 15.24 -21.02 15.76
C THR A 225 13.84 -21.53 16.13
N ILE A 226 12.98 -21.81 15.15
CA ILE A 226 11.65 -22.37 15.38
C ILE A 226 11.72 -23.90 15.24
N CYS A 227 11.70 -24.59 16.37
CA CYS A 227 11.99 -26.02 16.46
C CYS A 227 10.91 -26.80 17.26
N ASP A 228 9.75 -26.20 17.47
CA ASP A 228 8.61 -26.77 18.21
C ASP A 228 7.71 -27.69 17.36
N GLY A 229 8.07 -27.88 16.08
CA GLY A 229 7.31 -28.67 15.11
C GLY A 229 6.24 -27.90 14.35
N SER A 230 6.11 -26.58 14.56
CA SER A 230 5.19 -25.73 13.80
C SER A 230 5.67 -25.43 12.37
N GLN A 231 6.98 -25.50 12.13
CA GLN A 231 7.62 -25.29 10.83
C GLN A 231 8.47 -26.51 10.45
N ASN A 232 8.59 -26.76 9.15
CA ASN A 232 9.42 -27.85 8.64
C ASN A 232 10.89 -27.42 8.66
N ILE A 233 11.71 -28.16 9.41
CA ILE A 233 13.17 -28.05 9.33
C ILE A 233 13.64 -28.83 8.09
N PRO A 234 14.47 -28.24 7.20
CA PRO A 234 14.98 -28.92 6.02
C PRO A 234 15.74 -30.22 6.34
N GLN A 235 15.71 -31.18 5.41
CA GLN A 235 16.30 -32.50 5.62
C GLN A 235 17.82 -32.38 5.87
N GLY A 236 18.28 -32.91 7.00
CA GLY A 236 19.70 -32.92 7.35
C GLY A 236 20.16 -31.73 8.18
N MET A 237 19.27 -30.78 8.49
CA MET A 237 19.52 -29.66 9.40
C MET A 237 18.84 -29.89 10.76
N VAL A 238 19.31 -29.19 11.78
CA VAL A 238 18.75 -29.19 13.13
C VAL A 238 18.65 -27.78 13.72
N CYS A 239 17.97 -27.66 14.86
CA CYS A 239 17.86 -26.41 15.59
C CYS A 239 19.25 -25.82 15.90
N GLY A 240 19.44 -24.53 15.62
CA GLY A 240 20.70 -23.81 15.80
C GLY A 240 21.66 -23.85 14.60
N ASP A 241 21.39 -24.68 13.58
CA ASP A 241 22.18 -24.64 12.35
C ASP A 241 21.99 -23.31 11.60
N ALA A 242 23.04 -22.86 10.93
CA ALA A 242 22.99 -21.70 10.05
C ALA A 242 22.13 -22.00 8.81
N TRP A 243 21.25 -21.06 8.43
CA TRP A 243 20.36 -21.21 7.28
C TRP A 243 21.08 -21.13 5.95
N TYR A 244 22.13 -20.30 5.86
CA TYR A 244 22.95 -20.13 4.67
C TYR A 244 24.35 -20.66 4.90
N SER A 245 24.95 -21.21 3.85
CA SER A 245 26.39 -21.41 3.80
C SER A 245 27.13 -20.07 3.77
N ASP A 246 28.43 -20.08 4.10
CA ASP A 246 29.27 -18.88 4.01
C ASP A 246 29.26 -18.28 2.59
N ALA A 247 29.22 -19.13 1.55
CA ALA A 247 29.22 -18.70 0.15
C ALA A 247 27.90 -18.00 -0.24
N GLU A 248 26.77 -18.54 0.20
CA GLU A 248 25.45 -17.93 0.01
C GLU A 248 25.34 -16.61 0.76
N TRP A 249 25.79 -16.57 2.01
CA TRP A 249 25.76 -15.36 2.82
C TRP A 249 26.50 -14.19 2.16
N GLN A 250 27.59 -14.47 1.42
CA GLN A 250 28.31 -13.44 0.67
C GLN A 250 27.50 -12.81 -0.47
N GLN A 251 26.41 -13.45 -0.92
CA GLN A 251 25.64 -13.05 -2.10
C GLN A 251 24.19 -12.68 -1.81
N VAL A 252 23.58 -13.22 -0.75
CA VAL A 252 22.15 -12.98 -0.45
C VAL A 252 21.84 -11.49 -0.35
N ARG A 253 20.82 -11.11 -1.11
CA ARG A 253 20.26 -9.76 -1.13
C ARG A 253 19.35 -9.60 0.07
N LEU A 254 19.32 -8.40 0.64
CA LEU A 254 18.43 -8.10 1.77
C LEU A 254 16.97 -8.07 1.32
N SER A 255 16.69 -7.26 0.28
CA SER A 255 15.35 -7.00 -0.22
C SER A 255 14.72 -8.25 -0.81
N SER A 256 13.57 -8.69 -0.30
CA SER A 256 12.76 -9.75 -0.92
C SER A 256 12.16 -9.32 -2.26
N LYS A 257 11.76 -8.05 -2.35
CA LYS A 257 11.28 -7.42 -3.60
C LYS A 257 12.27 -6.34 -4.02
N ASN A 258 12.16 -5.15 -3.45
CA ASN A 258 13.07 -4.03 -3.60
C ASN A 258 12.84 -3.04 -2.43
N HIS A 259 13.85 -2.24 -2.11
CA HIS A 259 13.68 -0.99 -1.36
C HIS A 259 13.87 0.15 -2.35
N VAL A 260 12.92 1.07 -2.42
CA VAL A 260 12.94 2.17 -3.38
C VAL A 260 12.72 3.49 -2.67
N ASP A 261 13.63 4.44 -2.88
CA ASP A 261 13.46 5.83 -2.52
C ASP A 261 13.10 6.62 -3.78
N ALA A 262 11.83 7.00 -3.93
CA ALA A 262 11.32 7.71 -5.10
C ALA A 262 10.81 9.11 -4.70
N PRO A 263 11.55 10.19 -5.03
CA PRO A 263 11.08 11.54 -4.76
C PRO A 263 9.94 11.93 -5.69
N ILE A 264 8.91 12.57 -5.15
CA ILE A 264 7.86 13.24 -5.93
C ILE A 264 7.98 14.76 -5.81
N ILE A 265 7.69 15.45 -6.91
CA ILE A 265 7.81 16.91 -7.02
C ILE A 265 6.42 17.51 -6.97
N ILE A 266 6.11 18.24 -5.89
CA ILE A 266 4.78 18.79 -5.66
C ILE A 266 4.82 20.31 -5.81
N PRO A 267 4.10 20.88 -6.79
CA PRO A 267 3.96 22.33 -6.88
C PRO A 267 3.20 22.88 -5.68
N THR A 268 3.73 23.88 -5.00
CA THR A 268 3.10 24.63 -3.90
C THR A 268 3.05 26.12 -4.26
N ALA A 269 2.41 26.93 -3.41
CA ALA A 269 2.40 28.38 -3.58
C ALA A 269 3.81 29.00 -3.46
N ASP A 270 4.69 28.35 -2.68
CA ASP A 270 6.04 28.83 -2.34
C ASP A 270 7.15 28.20 -3.21
N GLY A 271 6.80 27.36 -4.19
CA GLY A 271 7.74 26.71 -5.10
C GLY A 271 7.44 25.23 -5.29
N GLU A 272 8.48 24.41 -5.41
CA GLU A 272 8.35 22.95 -5.45
C GLU A 272 8.71 22.36 -4.09
N GLN A 273 7.90 21.42 -3.63
CA GLN A 273 8.19 20.62 -2.45
C GLN A 273 8.47 19.18 -2.87
N VAL A 274 9.62 18.67 -2.44
CA VAL A 274 9.99 17.27 -2.63
C VAL A 274 9.52 16.46 -1.43
N ILE A 275 8.92 15.30 -1.69
CA ILE A 275 8.66 14.28 -0.67
C ILE A 275 9.22 12.96 -1.19
N HIS A 276 10.07 12.32 -0.39
CA HIS A 276 10.62 10.99 -0.66
C HIS A 276 9.60 9.90 -0.30
N LEU A 277 9.26 9.05 -1.26
CA LEU A 277 8.44 7.86 -1.02
C LEU A 277 9.38 6.67 -0.82
N LEU A 278 9.48 6.20 0.43
CA LEU A 278 10.36 5.09 0.81
C LEU A 278 9.53 3.79 0.80
N MET A 279 9.57 3.07 -0.32
CA MET A 279 8.68 1.96 -0.64
C MET A 279 9.36 0.60 -0.51
N SER A 280 8.75 -0.31 0.24
CA SER A 280 9.15 -1.73 0.24
C SER A 280 7.96 -2.64 0.48
N HIS A 281 8.15 -3.93 0.18
CA HIS A 281 7.25 -5.01 0.58
C HIS A 281 8.10 -6.18 1.09
N PRO A 282 8.57 -6.13 2.35
CA PRO A 282 9.42 -7.15 2.96
C PRO A 282 8.82 -8.56 2.89
N THR A 283 9.66 -9.56 3.14
CA THR A 283 9.22 -10.94 3.30
C THR A 283 8.28 -11.06 4.51
N PRO A 284 7.21 -11.88 4.46
CA PRO A 284 6.47 -12.26 5.66
C PRO A 284 7.37 -12.98 6.67
N PRO A 285 7.27 -12.74 7.99
CA PRO A 285 8.13 -13.33 9.02
C PRO A 285 7.80 -14.80 9.36
N VAL A 286 7.22 -15.54 8.42
CA VAL A 286 6.65 -16.90 8.60
C VAL A 286 7.09 -17.82 7.46
N PHE A 287 6.59 -19.06 7.39
CA PHE A 287 6.84 -20.05 6.33
C PHE A 287 8.20 -20.75 6.32
N ASP A 288 9.09 -20.40 7.24
CA ASP A 288 10.37 -21.09 7.44
C ASP A 288 10.68 -21.16 8.96
N PRO A 289 11.70 -21.91 9.40
CA PRO A 289 11.96 -22.10 10.81
C PRO A 289 12.80 -20.97 11.44
N GLY A 290 12.59 -19.72 11.00
CA GLY A 290 13.06 -18.49 11.67
C GLY A 290 13.91 -17.55 10.81
N LYS A 291 14.34 -17.96 9.61
CA LYS A 291 15.08 -17.08 8.70
C LYS A 291 14.24 -15.89 8.27
N ASN A 292 12.95 -16.10 7.98
CA ASN A 292 12.04 -15.04 7.53
C ASN A 292 11.77 -14.02 8.63
N GLN A 293 11.74 -14.41 9.91
CA GLN A 293 11.67 -13.47 11.03
C GLN A 293 12.86 -12.50 11.01
N GLN A 294 14.07 -13.03 10.80
CA GLN A 294 15.30 -12.23 10.74
C GLN A 294 15.37 -11.34 9.49
N GLN A 295 14.97 -11.87 8.34
CA GLN A 295 15.00 -11.10 7.09
C GLN A 295 13.99 -9.95 7.12
N ASN A 296 12.74 -10.22 7.54
CA ASN A 296 11.71 -9.20 7.67
C ASN A 296 12.16 -8.07 8.62
N ALA A 297 12.72 -8.43 9.78
CA ALA A 297 13.31 -7.49 10.72
C ALA A 297 14.41 -6.62 10.07
N ALA A 298 15.34 -7.24 9.36
CA ALA A 298 16.42 -6.52 8.69
C ALA A 298 15.92 -5.59 7.57
N GLU A 299 14.90 -6.01 6.80
CA GLU A 299 14.25 -5.16 5.79
C GLU A 299 13.53 -3.96 6.42
N VAL A 300 12.89 -4.09 7.58
CA VAL A 300 12.31 -2.93 8.30
C VAL A 300 13.41 -2.04 8.89
N GLN A 301 14.44 -2.64 9.49
CA GLN A 301 15.58 -1.92 10.07
C GLN A 301 16.38 -1.15 9.01
N PHE A 302 16.40 -1.62 7.75
CA PHE A 302 16.96 -0.89 6.62
C PHE A 302 16.41 0.54 6.57
N TRP A 303 15.08 0.72 6.62
CA TRP A 303 14.49 2.05 6.57
C TRP A 303 14.83 2.89 7.79
N HIS A 304 14.88 2.27 8.97
CA HIS A 304 15.26 2.98 10.20
C HIS A 304 16.67 3.59 10.09
N HIS A 305 17.64 2.80 9.65
CA HIS A 305 19.00 3.29 9.42
C HIS A 305 19.08 4.27 8.24
N TYR A 306 18.26 4.09 7.20
CA TYR A 306 18.26 4.93 6.00
C TYR A 306 17.83 6.36 6.34
N ILE A 307 16.74 6.53 7.11
CA ILE A 307 16.27 7.86 7.52
C ILE A 307 17.21 8.53 8.53
N GLN A 308 18.00 7.74 9.26
CA GLN A 308 19.06 8.22 10.15
C GLN A 308 20.36 8.58 9.42
N ASN A 309 20.37 8.50 8.09
CA ASN A 309 21.51 8.82 7.25
C ASN A 309 22.78 8.00 7.60
N GLN A 310 22.61 6.71 7.92
CA GLN A 310 23.78 5.85 8.18
C GLN A 310 24.65 5.72 6.92
N PRO A 311 25.98 5.56 7.04
CA PRO A 311 26.89 5.72 5.90
C PRO A 311 27.04 4.46 5.02
N TYR A 312 26.56 3.30 5.46
CA TYR A 312 26.85 2.00 4.84
C TYR A 312 26.03 1.70 3.57
N PHE A 313 25.01 2.52 3.27
CA PHE A 313 24.18 2.29 2.10
C PHE A 313 24.93 2.53 0.80
N TYR A 314 24.61 1.71 -0.19
CA TYR A 314 24.90 1.90 -1.60
C TYR A 314 23.66 1.48 -2.38
N ASP A 315 23.22 2.29 -3.34
CA ASP A 315 22.13 1.92 -4.24
C ASP A 315 22.65 1.13 -5.46
N ASP A 316 21.73 0.66 -6.29
CA ASP A 316 22.05 -0.13 -7.49
C ASP A 316 22.84 0.69 -8.54
N ALA A 317 22.85 2.03 -8.43
CA ALA A 317 23.66 2.94 -9.25
C ALA A 317 25.01 3.29 -8.61
N GLY A 318 25.31 2.75 -7.42
CA GLY A 318 26.55 2.96 -6.68
C GLY A 318 26.62 4.25 -5.87
N LYS A 319 25.53 5.03 -5.77
CA LYS A 319 25.48 6.20 -4.89
C LYS A 319 25.33 5.77 -3.44
N THR A 320 26.17 6.36 -2.58
CA THR A 320 26.31 5.97 -1.18
C THR A 320 25.61 6.91 -0.21
N GLY A 321 25.41 6.43 1.02
CA GLY A 321 24.79 7.18 2.12
C GLY A 321 23.27 7.01 2.20
N GLY A 322 22.71 7.29 3.38
CA GLY A 322 21.27 7.23 3.62
C GLY A 322 20.53 8.47 3.09
N LEU A 323 19.31 8.68 3.58
CA LEU A 323 18.54 9.88 3.28
C LEU A 323 19.18 11.09 3.94
N ALA A 324 19.24 12.23 3.22
CA ALA A 324 19.80 13.45 3.79
C ALA A 324 18.95 13.96 4.98
N ASN A 325 19.62 14.62 5.93
CA ASN A 325 18.94 15.16 7.11
C ASN A 325 17.89 16.21 6.71
N ASN A 326 16.74 16.20 7.40
CA ASN A 326 15.60 17.08 7.19
C ASN A 326 14.84 16.92 5.86
N GLU A 327 15.13 15.90 5.06
CA GLU A 327 14.27 15.55 3.92
C GLU A 327 12.87 15.17 4.42
N LYS A 328 11.85 15.56 3.65
CA LYS A 328 10.47 15.11 3.89
C LYS A 328 10.30 13.75 3.26
N PHE A 329 9.83 12.78 4.03
CA PHE A 329 9.62 11.42 3.53
C PHE A 329 8.35 10.77 4.09
N VAL A 330 7.89 9.72 3.43
CA VAL A 330 6.91 8.76 3.93
C VAL A 330 7.43 7.34 3.67
N ILE A 331 7.61 6.53 4.73
CA ILE A 331 7.84 5.09 4.59
C ILE A 331 6.50 4.42 4.33
N MET A 332 6.39 3.67 3.25
CA MET A 332 5.10 3.16 2.80
C MET A 332 5.21 1.76 2.20
N GLY A 333 4.30 0.87 2.56
CA GLY A 333 4.34 -0.51 2.10
C GLY A 333 3.58 -1.47 3.01
N ASP A 334 3.35 -2.67 2.50
CA ASP A 334 3.08 -3.84 3.32
C ASP A 334 4.41 -4.28 3.93
N LEU A 335 4.68 -3.85 5.17
CA LEU A 335 5.94 -4.11 5.85
C LEU A 335 5.98 -5.49 6.53
N ASN A 336 4.86 -6.22 6.53
CA ASN A 336 4.73 -7.55 7.14
C ASN A 336 5.13 -7.64 8.63
N LEU A 337 5.28 -6.52 9.33
CA LEU A 337 5.72 -6.48 10.72
C LEU A 337 4.77 -5.62 11.56
N ASP A 338 4.13 -6.24 12.54
CA ASP A 338 3.26 -5.57 13.49
C ASP A 338 4.05 -5.20 14.77
N PRO A 339 3.85 -4.01 15.37
CA PRO A 339 4.61 -3.56 16.53
C PRO A 339 4.21 -4.25 17.84
N VAL A 340 3.16 -5.07 17.90
CA VAL A 340 2.66 -5.66 19.16
C VAL A 340 2.23 -7.12 19.06
N ALA A 341 2.08 -7.68 17.86
CA ALA A 341 1.58 -9.03 17.65
C ALA A 341 2.22 -9.72 16.43
N GLY A 342 1.83 -10.98 16.21
CA GLY A 342 2.33 -11.80 15.10
C GLY A 342 3.65 -12.50 15.42
N ASP A 343 4.21 -13.15 14.40
CA ASP A 343 5.42 -13.96 14.53
C ASP A 343 6.71 -13.17 14.26
N GLY A 344 6.61 -11.90 13.83
CA GLY A 344 7.77 -11.05 13.56
C GLY A 344 8.45 -10.52 14.84
N LEU A 345 9.64 -9.94 14.67
CA LEU A 345 10.38 -9.28 15.75
C LEU A 345 9.82 -7.87 15.98
N SER A 346 8.69 -7.78 16.70
CA SER A 346 7.95 -6.54 16.93
C SER A 346 8.79 -5.39 17.50
N GLU A 347 9.85 -5.70 18.27
CA GLU A 347 10.76 -4.70 18.83
C GLU A 347 11.45 -3.84 17.77
N ILE A 348 11.63 -4.36 16.55
CA ILE A 348 12.22 -3.61 15.43
C ILE A 348 11.25 -2.55 14.92
N MET A 349 9.97 -2.90 14.74
CA MET A 349 8.94 -1.92 14.36
C MET A 349 8.70 -0.92 15.50
N GLN A 350 8.73 -1.35 16.76
CA GLN A 350 8.65 -0.46 17.91
C GLN A 350 9.79 0.57 17.92
N ALA A 351 11.02 0.14 17.64
CA ALA A 351 12.18 1.03 17.57
C ALA A 351 12.03 2.06 16.42
N LEU A 352 11.57 1.63 15.25
CA LEU A 352 11.27 2.53 14.13
C LEU A 352 10.17 3.53 14.51
N HIS A 353 9.04 3.07 15.04
CA HIS A 353 7.93 3.92 15.47
C HIS A 353 8.33 4.94 16.55
N ALA A 354 9.29 4.58 17.40
CA ALA A 354 9.85 5.43 18.46
C ALA A 354 10.84 6.48 17.96
N ASP A 355 11.30 6.41 16.71
CA ASP A 355 12.28 7.34 16.20
C ASP A 355 11.70 8.75 16.02
N PRO A 356 12.32 9.80 16.60
CA PRO A 356 11.81 11.17 16.51
C PRO A 356 11.83 11.76 15.10
N LEU A 357 12.48 11.12 14.12
CA LEU A 357 12.41 11.49 12.72
C LEU A 357 11.08 11.10 12.08
N LEU A 358 10.27 10.23 12.70
CA LEU A 358 8.90 9.94 12.31
C LEU A 358 7.88 10.82 13.04
N ASN A 359 6.75 11.05 12.39
CA ASN A 359 5.64 11.78 12.98
C ASN A 359 5.00 10.98 14.12
N GLN A 360 5.32 11.38 15.34
CA GLN A 360 4.88 10.68 16.56
C GLN A 360 3.36 10.69 16.77
N LYS A 361 2.62 11.62 16.15
CA LYS A 361 1.15 11.58 16.19
C LYS A 361 0.61 10.39 15.41
N VAL A 362 1.28 9.99 14.32
CA VAL A 362 0.90 8.86 13.47
C VAL A 362 1.45 7.55 14.01
N THR A 363 2.71 7.49 14.43
CA THR A 363 3.33 6.22 14.85
C THR A 363 2.90 5.77 16.24
N GLN A 364 2.52 6.69 17.13
CA GLN A 364 2.19 6.38 18.53
C GLN A 364 1.01 7.16 19.11
N GLY A 365 0.53 8.18 18.40
CA GLY A 365 -0.40 9.16 18.94
C GLY A 365 -1.84 9.01 18.45
N THR A 366 -2.55 10.14 18.45
CA THR A 366 -3.98 10.22 18.12
C THR A 366 -4.30 10.07 16.64
N LEU A 367 -3.29 10.14 15.77
CA LEU A 367 -3.40 9.94 14.32
C LEU A 367 -2.85 8.57 13.91
N TYR A 368 -2.78 7.60 14.82
CA TYR A 368 -2.50 6.22 14.41
C TYR A 368 -3.65 5.74 13.53
N PRO A 369 -3.40 5.32 12.27
CA PRO A 369 -4.46 4.93 11.35
C PRO A 369 -5.31 3.80 11.93
N SER A 370 -6.63 3.95 11.91
CA SER A 370 -7.55 2.96 12.45
C SER A 370 -8.86 2.93 11.66
N SER A 371 -9.67 1.92 11.93
CA SER A 371 -11.01 1.81 11.35
C SER A 371 -11.98 1.07 12.27
N LEU A 372 -13.27 1.35 12.11
CA LEU A 372 -14.33 0.63 12.82
C LEU A 372 -14.49 -0.81 12.29
N GLY A 373 -14.36 -1.02 10.98
CA GLY A 373 -14.46 -2.34 10.37
C GLY A 373 -13.37 -3.30 10.82
N ALA A 374 -12.15 -2.81 11.08
CA ALA A 374 -11.07 -3.61 11.67
C ALA A 374 -11.46 -4.14 13.08
N ALA A 375 -11.98 -3.26 13.94
CA ALA A 375 -12.41 -3.65 15.28
C ALA A 375 -13.59 -4.63 15.24
N GLU A 376 -14.56 -4.40 14.35
CA GLU A 376 -15.70 -5.29 14.13
C GLU A 376 -15.24 -6.68 13.66
N PHE A 377 -14.36 -6.72 12.66
CA PHE A 377 -13.79 -7.97 12.12
C PHE A 377 -13.06 -8.76 13.20
N ALA A 378 -12.21 -8.09 13.99
CA ALA A 378 -11.48 -8.72 15.08
C ALA A 378 -12.44 -9.32 16.13
N ALA A 379 -13.50 -8.61 16.50
CA ALA A 379 -14.51 -9.11 17.43
C ALA A 379 -15.26 -10.34 16.86
N GLN A 380 -15.69 -10.30 15.60
CA GLN A 380 -16.39 -11.40 14.93
C GLN A 380 -15.53 -12.67 14.82
N ARG A 381 -14.21 -12.50 14.63
CA ARG A 381 -13.26 -13.61 14.49
C ARG A 381 -12.57 -14.00 15.81
N SER A 382 -12.93 -13.37 16.93
CA SER A 382 -12.29 -13.59 18.24
C SER A 382 -10.77 -13.44 18.20
N LEU A 383 -10.28 -12.45 17.44
CA LEU A 383 -8.85 -12.15 17.36
C LEU A 383 -8.37 -11.52 18.66
N THR A 384 -7.12 -11.83 19.05
CA THR A 384 -6.51 -11.40 20.31
C THR A 384 -5.60 -10.19 20.18
N HIS A 385 -5.61 -9.52 19.02
CA HIS A 385 -4.78 -8.34 18.77
C HIS A 385 -5.03 -7.25 19.84
N PRO A 386 -4.01 -6.73 20.56
CA PRO A 386 -4.21 -5.76 21.64
C PRO A 386 -4.86 -4.44 21.20
N HIS A 387 -4.74 -4.12 19.90
CA HIS A 387 -5.30 -2.92 19.28
C HIS A 387 -6.11 -3.30 18.04
N PRO A 388 -7.30 -3.90 18.18
CA PRO A 388 -8.03 -4.50 17.07
C PRO A 388 -8.46 -3.48 16.01
N GLN A 389 -8.61 -2.20 16.35
CA GLN A 389 -8.92 -1.14 15.40
C GLN A 389 -7.76 -0.76 14.46
N ARG A 390 -6.54 -1.25 14.73
CA ARG A 390 -5.30 -0.94 13.99
C ARG A 390 -4.92 -2.03 12.98
N ILE A 391 -5.62 -3.16 12.96
CA ILE A 391 -5.31 -4.24 12.01
C ILE A 391 -5.63 -3.77 10.59
N THR A 392 -4.79 -4.18 9.65
CA THR A 392 -4.91 -3.87 8.22
C THR A 392 -5.07 -5.13 7.38
N SER A 393 -5.05 -6.31 7.98
CA SER A 393 -5.17 -7.58 7.26
C SER A 393 -6.25 -8.51 7.83
N THR A 394 -6.72 -9.43 6.98
CA THR A 394 -7.70 -10.46 7.36
C THR A 394 -7.12 -11.55 8.27
N PHE A 395 -5.79 -11.64 8.37
CA PHE A 395 -5.09 -12.49 9.33
C PHE A 395 -4.86 -11.80 10.68
N GLY A 396 -5.34 -10.57 10.87
CA GLY A 396 -5.48 -9.98 12.20
C GLY A 396 -4.31 -9.14 12.70
N LEU A 397 -3.46 -8.64 11.79
CA LEU A 397 -2.29 -7.84 12.11
C LEU A 397 -2.36 -6.47 11.41
N GLY A 398 -1.70 -5.47 11.97
CA GLY A 398 -1.40 -4.19 11.31
C GLY A 398 -0.04 -4.29 10.63
N VAL A 399 -0.04 -4.53 9.32
CA VAL A 399 1.19 -4.76 8.54
C VAL A 399 1.37 -3.79 7.38
N ASP A 400 0.33 -3.03 7.04
CA ASP A 400 0.36 -2.01 6.00
C ASP A 400 0.62 -0.64 6.62
N TYR A 401 1.50 0.15 6.01
CA TYR A 401 1.95 1.42 6.59
C TYR A 401 2.04 2.57 5.60
N ALA A 402 1.83 3.78 6.13
CA ALA A 402 2.23 5.07 5.58
C ALA A 402 2.76 5.93 6.75
N LEU A 403 4.07 5.92 6.98
CA LEU A 403 4.76 6.53 8.12
C LEU A 403 5.44 7.83 7.69
N PRO A 404 4.81 9.00 7.90
CA PRO A 404 5.39 10.28 7.51
C PRO A 404 6.51 10.70 8.47
N SER A 405 7.49 11.39 7.92
CA SER A 405 8.52 12.14 8.65
C SER A 405 7.94 13.18 9.61
N ALA A 406 8.68 13.51 10.67
CA ALA A 406 8.26 14.42 11.74
C ALA A 406 8.05 15.87 11.26
N ASN A 407 8.69 16.26 10.16
CA ASN A 407 8.57 17.59 9.55
C ASN A 407 7.42 17.69 8.51
N LEU A 408 6.60 16.64 8.36
CA LEU A 408 5.33 16.70 7.63
C LEU A 408 4.17 16.98 8.60
N THR A 409 3.35 17.98 8.27
CA THR A 409 2.15 18.31 9.04
C THR A 409 1.01 17.38 8.64
N VAL A 410 0.83 16.31 9.40
CA VAL A 410 -0.29 15.37 9.20
C VAL A 410 -1.56 15.95 9.83
N ILE A 411 -2.64 15.99 9.06
CA ILE A 411 -3.95 16.52 9.48
C ILE A 411 -5.00 15.43 9.66
N ASP A 412 -4.86 14.30 8.97
CA ASP A 412 -5.76 13.16 9.08
C ASP A 412 -5.06 11.85 8.67
N SER A 413 -5.65 10.72 9.02
CA SER A 413 -5.12 9.39 8.74
C SER A 413 -6.20 8.32 8.88
N GLY A 414 -6.09 7.20 8.16
CA GLY A 414 -7.07 6.13 8.33
C GLY A 414 -6.72 4.84 7.63
N VAL A 415 -7.51 3.82 7.97
CA VAL A 415 -7.57 2.53 7.27
C VAL A 415 -8.94 2.44 6.59
N TYR A 416 -8.98 2.14 5.30
CA TYR A 416 -10.24 1.88 4.63
C TYR A 416 -10.70 0.46 4.91
N TRP A 417 -11.46 0.30 5.99
CA TRP A 417 -12.17 -0.93 6.32
C TRP A 417 -13.56 -0.55 6.86
N PRO A 418 -14.57 -0.48 5.99
CA PRO A 418 -15.93 -0.13 6.41
C PRO A 418 -16.52 -1.23 7.32
N ALA A 419 -17.19 -0.82 8.40
CA ALA A 419 -17.99 -1.68 9.26
C ALA A 419 -19.28 -2.15 8.55
N SER A 420 -19.98 -3.13 9.13
CA SER A 420 -21.15 -3.78 8.51
C SER A 420 -22.33 -2.84 8.18
N ASP A 421 -22.42 -1.70 8.86
CA ASP A 421 -23.43 -0.66 8.63
C ASP A 421 -22.96 0.47 7.70
N GLN A 422 -21.70 0.45 7.26
CA GLN A 422 -21.10 1.49 6.43
C GLN A 422 -21.19 1.17 4.94
N VAL A 423 -21.42 2.21 4.15
CA VAL A 423 -21.29 2.15 2.69
C VAL A 423 -19.87 1.69 2.34
N GLY A 424 -19.74 0.77 1.38
CA GLY A 424 -18.46 0.16 1.04
C GLY A 424 -18.22 -1.19 1.69
N TYR A 425 -19.04 -1.66 2.64
CA TYR A 425 -18.85 -2.97 3.30
C TYR A 425 -18.68 -4.12 2.29
N ARG A 426 -19.48 -4.11 1.20
CA ARG A 426 -19.41 -5.13 0.13
C ARG A 426 -18.12 -5.11 -0.70
N LEU A 427 -17.32 -4.06 -0.61
CA LEU A 427 -15.99 -4.04 -1.22
C LEU A 427 -14.98 -4.90 -0.44
N MET A 428 -15.30 -5.26 0.81
CA MET A 428 -14.48 -6.12 1.65
C MET A 428 -15.17 -7.46 1.95
N ASN A 429 -16.50 -7.45 2.05
CA ASN A 429 -17.31 -8.59 2.46
C ASN A 429 -18.53 -8.79 1.54
N ASP A 430 -18.45 -9.77 0.65
CA ASP A 430 -19.53 -10.15 -0.25
C ASP A 430 -19.63 -11.68 -0.36
N SER A 431 -20.63 -12.24 0.31
CA SER A 431 -20.87 -13.70 0.36
C SER A 431 -21.19 -14.34 -0.99
N ARG A 432 -21.37 -13.54 -2.05
CA ARG A 432 -21.56 -14.02 -3.43
C ARG A 432 -20.22 -14.36 -4.11
N LEU A 433 -19.11 -13.90 -3.55
CA LEU A 433 -17.78 -13.96 -4.14
C LEU A 433 -16.86 -14.92 -3.38
N GLY A 434 -15.97 -15.58 -4.11
CA GLY A 434 -15.00 -16.50 -3.52
C GLY A 434 -15.65 -17.66 -2.73
N ARG A 435 -14.84 -18.29 -1.89
CA ARG A 435 -15.31 -19.36 -0.99
C ARG A 435 -15.95 -18.83 0.29
N TYR A 436 -15.38 -17.76 0.85
CA TYR A 436 -15.74 -17.22 2.16
C TYR A 436 -16.37 -15.83 2.08
N GLY A 437 -16.17 -15.12 0.96
CA GLY A 437 -16.75 -13.80 0.74
C GLY A 437 -16.09 -12.67 1.53
N ASP A 438 -14.88 -12.86 2.05
CA ASP A 438 -14.20 -11.88 2.91
C ASP A 438 -12.65 -11.90 2.81
N GLY A 439 -12.12 -12.28 1.64
CA GLY A 439 -10.67 -12.37 1.38
C GLY A 439 -10.24 -11.80 0.03
N LYS A 440 -9.07 -12.24 -0.46
CA LYS A 440 -8.47 -11.80 -1.75
C LYS A 440 -9.46 -11.82 -2.92
N ASP A 441 -10.35 -12.81 -2.98
CA ASP A 441 -11.36 -12.96 -4.05
C ASP A 441 -12.37 -11.79 -4.13
N VAL A 442 -12.55 -11.00 -3.05
CA VAL A 442 -13.46 -9.85 -3.02
C VAL A 442 -12.72 -8.60 -3.48
N SER A 443 -11.59 -8.29 -2.86
CA SER A 443 -10.73 -7.16 -3.21
C SER A 443 -9.28 -7.46 -2.83
N SER A 444 -9.00 -7.55 -1.53
CA SER A 444 -7.71 -7.92 -0.97
C SER A 444 -7.88 -8.47 0.45
N ASP A 445 -6.94 -9.31 0.89
CA ASP A 445 -6.77 -9.67 2.29
C ASP A 445 -6.07 -8.58 3.14
N HIS A 446 -5.62 -7.49 2.51
CA HIS A 446 -5.08 -6.28 3.13
C HIS A 446 -6.04 -5.08 2.97
N ARG A 447 -5.74 -3.96 3.62
CA ARG A 447 -6.55 -2.74 3.59
C ARG A 447 -5.72 -1.53 3.22
N LEU A 448 -6.32 -0.65 2.41
CA LEU A 448 -5.73 0.63 2.08
C LEU A 448 -5.54 1.45 3.36
N ILE A 449 -4.32 1.86 3.63
CA ILE A 449 -3.95 2.76 4.74
C ILE A 449 -3.41 4.06 4.17
N TRP A 450 -3.72 5.18 4.82
CA TRP A 450 -3.36 6.50 4.31
C TRP A 450 -3.09 7.51 5.40
N VAL A 451 -2.32 8.54 5.03
CA VAL A 451 -2.14 9.79 5.78
C VAL A 451 -2.44 10.97 4.86
N GLU A 452 -3.01 12.02 5.42
CA GLU A 452 -3.21 13.30 4.73
C GLU A 452 -2.30 14.35 5.36
N VAL A 453 -1.47 14.97 4.53
CA VAL A 453 -0.52 15.99 4.93
C VAL A 453 -0.90 17.33 4.33
N LYS A 454 -0.68 18.38 5.12
CA LYS A 454 -0.74 19.77 4.66
C LYS A 454 0.63 20.16 4.11
N LEU A 455 0.63 20.77 2.92
CA LEU A 455 1.84 21.20 2.22
C LEU A 455 2.22 22.65 2.54
#